data_AF-K1T3K0-F1
#
_entry.id   AF-K1T3K0-F1
#
_cell.length_a   1.000
_cell.length_b   1.000
_cell.length_c   1.000
_cell.angle_alpha   90.00
_cell.angle_beta   90.00
_cell.angle_gamma   90.00
#
_symmetry.space_group_name_H-M   'P 1'
#
loop_
_entity.id
_entity.type
_entity.pdbx_description
1 polymer ?
#
loop_
_entity_poly.entity_id
_entity_poly.type
_entity_poly.pdbx_seq_one_letter_code
_entity_poly.pdbx_strand_id
1 'polypeptide(L)'
;MDKKVAKRTAIQEQVIWPLRAHNNVQVIPGKSSERMVFTLPKFTIPDDKHLVVELYEKEGGRHQDFTVENADLVRARVIDELKVK
;
A
#
# COMPACT_ATOMS: atom_id res chain seq x y z
N MET A 1 -10.64 33.30 -29.53
CA MET A 1 -10.80 31.86 -29.26
C MET A 1 -9.80 31.50 -28.16
N ASP A 2 -10.18 31.67 -26.89
CA ASP A 2 -9.31 31.38 -25.74
C ASP A 2 -9.30 29.87 -25.44
N LYS A 3 -8.14 29.24 -25.61
CA LYS A 3 -7.93 27.83 -25.26
C LYS A 3 -7.39 27.80 -23.82
N LYS A 4 -8.30 27.70 -22.84
CA LYS A 4 -7.92 27.43 -21.44
C LYS A 4 -7.21 26.09 -21.37
N VAL A 5 -5.89 26.12 -21.33
CA VAL A 5 -5.04 24.94 -21.09
C VAL A 5 -5.32 24.50 -19.65
N ALA A 6 -5.85 23.28 -19.49
CA ALA A 6 -6.12 22.67 -18.21
C ALA A 6 -4.87 22.74 -17.32
N LYS A 7 -5.02 23.29 -16.11
CA LYS A 7 -3.98 23.31 -15.08
C LYS A 7 -3.51 21.88 -14.86
N ARG A 8 -2.24 21.59 -15.13
CA ARG A 8 -1.58 20.39 -14.65
C ARG A 8 -1.62 20.45 -13.13
N THR A 9 -2.51 19.71 -12.50
CA THR A 9 -2.48 19.51 -11.05
C THR A 9 -1.22 18.70 -10.76
N ALA A 10 -0.26 19.31 -10.06
CA ALA A 10 0.78 18.55 -9.38
C ALA A 10 0.05 17.68 -8.33
N ILE A 11 -0.12 16.40 -8.63
CA ILE A 11 -0.64 15.45 -7.66
C ILE A 11 0.58 15.08 -6.80
N GLN A 12 0.57 15.54 -5.55
CA GLN A 12 1.59 15.15 -4.58
C GLN A 12 1.15 13.83 -3.94
N GLU A 13 2.04 12.85 -3.95
CA GLU A 13 1.85 11.60 -3.22
C GLU A 13 1.84 11.87 -1.71
N GLN A 14 0.87 11.30 -1.01
CA GLN A 14 0.80 11.36 0.44
C GLN A 14 1.31 10.05 1.02
N VAL A 15 2.41 10.10 1.76
CA VAL A 15 2.95 8.94 2.47
C VAL A 15 2.05 8.59 3.66
N ILE A 16 1.63 7.32 3.74
CA ILE A 16 0.86 6.77 4.86
C ILE A 16 1.72 5.76 5.61
N TRP A 17 2.02 6.06 6.86
CA TRP A 17 2.79 5.15 7.71
C TRP A 17 1.88 4.14 8.42
N PRO A 18 2.28 2.86 8.52
CA PRO A 18 1.53 1.88 9.28
C PRO A 18 1.55 2.21 10.79
N LEU A 19 0.40 2.09 11.44
CA LEU A 19 0.25 2.17 12.88
C LEU A 19 0.89 0.96 13.58
N ARG A 20 0.77 -0.22 12.95
CA ARG A 20 1.32 -1.48 13.45
C ARG A 20 1.74 -2.36 12.28
N ALA A 21 2.79 -3.14 12.50
CA ALA A 21 3.20 -4.23 11.63
C ALA A 21 3.32 -5.50 12.47
N HIS A 22 2.66 -6.56 12.04
CA HIS A 22 2.81 -7.89 12.60
C HIS A 22 3.69 -8.74 11.70
N ASN A 23 4.57 -9.55 12.30
CA ASN A 23 5.54 -10.41 11.61
C ASN A 23 6.37 -9.61 10.60
N ASN A 24 6.88 -8.45 11.03
CA ASN A 24 7.69 -7.56 10.20
C ASN A 24 9.11 -8.10 9.98
N VAL A 25 9.19 -9.28 9.35
CA VAL A 25 10.44 -10.00 9.10
C VAL A 25 11.38 -9.17 8.22
N GLN A 26 12.63 -9.11 8.64
CA GLN A 26 13.70 -8.44 7.90
C GLN A 26 14.41 -9.38 6.92
N VAL A 27 14.23 -10.69 7.10
CA VAL A 27 14.87 -11.73 6.29
C VAL A 27 13.85 -12.83 6.03
N ILE A 28 13.72 -13.22 4.76
CA ILE A 28 12.95 -14.38 4.34
C ILE A 28 13.95 -15.44 3.85
N PRO A 29 14.07 -16.59 4.53
CA PRO A 29 14.94 -17.67 4.09
C PRO A 29 14.65 -18.13 2.65
N GLY A 30 15.65 -18.73 2.02
CA GLY A 30 15.47 -19.32 0.69
C GLY A 30 14.37 -20.40 0.71
N LYS A 31 13.52 -20.40 -0.32
CA LYS A 31 12.40 -21.35 -0.48
C LYS A 31 11.36 -21.31 0.65
N SER A 32 11.27 -20.21 1.39
CA SER A 32 10.20 -19.97 2.36
C SER A 32 9.33 -18.78 1.93
N SER A 33 8.21 -18.62 2.65
CA SER A 33 7.30 -17.50 2.49
C SER A 33 6.89 -17.01 3.85
N GLU A 34 6.80 -15.69 4.02
CA GLU A 34 6.32 -15.07 5.24
C GLU A 34 5.08 -14.22 4.97
N ARG A 35 4.25 -14.06 6.01
CA ARG A 35 3.07 -13.20 5.95
C ARG A 35 3.23 -12.03 6.91
N MET A 36 3.28 -10.83 6.35
CA MET A 36 3.30 -9.58 7.10
C MET A 36 1.89 -9.00 7.10
N VAL A 37 1.45 -8.44 8.24
CA VAL A 37 0.16 -7.75 8.32
C VAL A 37 0.38 -6.32 8.81
N PHE A 38 -0.09 -5.35 8.04
CA PHE A 38 0.04 -3.94 8.36
C PHE A 38 -1.32 -3.35 8.71
N THR A 39 -1.36 -2.54 9.75
CA THR A 39 -2.52 -1.70 10.08
C THR A 39 -2.18 -0.26 9.70
N LEU A 40 -2.98 0.35 8.85
CA LEU A 40 -2.85 1.76 8.49
C LEU A 40 -3.81 2.62 9.32
N PRO A 41 -3.56 3.92 9.50
CA PRO A 41 -4.59 4.83 10.00
C PRO A 41 -5.84 4.76 9.10
N LYS A 42 -7.00 5.15 9.60
CA LYS A 42 -8.18 5.27 8.75
C LYS A 42 -8.00 6.48 7.82
N PHE A 43 -8.14 6.27 6.53
CA PHE A 43 -8.13 7.33 5.52
C PHE A 43 -9.16 7.04 4.43
N THR A 44 -9.39 8.02 3.57
CA THR A 44 -10.22 7.89 2.38
C THR A 44 -9.31 7.85 1.16
N ILE A 45 -9.52 6.88 0.26
CA ILE A 45 -8.97 6.92 -1.10
C ILE A 45 -10.00 7.67 -1.96
N PRO A 46 -9.72 8.91 -2.41
CA PRO A 46 -10.64 9.64 -3.28
C PRO A 46 -10.85 8.92 -4.61
N ASP A 47 -11.93 9.26 -5.30
CA ASP A 47 -12.10 8.88 -6.70
C ASP A 47 -10.89 9.35 -7.53
N ASP A 48 -10.51 8.54 -8.52
CA ASP A 48 -9.31 8.73 -9.36
C ASP A 48 -7.97 8.70 -8.59
N LYS A 49 -7.95 8.12 -7.39
CA LYS A 49 -6.74 7.82 -6.62
C LYS A 49 -6.63 6.33 -6.31
N HIS A 50 -5.41 5.92 -5.99
CA HIS A 50 -5.10 4.57 -5.54
C HIS A 50 -4.06 4.61 -4.42
N LEU A 51 -3.97 3.55 -3.64
CA LEU A 51 -2.89 3.36 -2.66
C LEU A 51 -1.79 2.53 -3.33
N VAL A 52 -0.56 3.05 -3.35
CA VAL A 52 0.62 2.26 -3.71
C VAL A 52 1.25 1.74 -2.43
N VAL A 53 1.50 0.43 -2.38
CA VAL A 53 2.27 -0.20 -1.30
C VAL A 53 3.62 -0.57 -1.86
N GLU A 54 4.68 -0.05 -1.24
CA GLU A 54 6.05 -0.29 -1.65
C GLU A 54 6.83 -1.02 -0.55
N LEU A 55 7.56 -2.06 -0.94
CA LEU A 55 8.46 -2.81 -0.08
C LEU A 55 9.88 -2.73 -0.63
N TYR A 56 10.79 -2.27 0.21
CA TYR A 56 12.21 -2.13 -0.10
C TYR A 56 13.02 -3.13 0.73
N GLU A 57 13.94 -3.82 0.10
CA GLU A 57 14.97 -4.56 0.81
C GLU A 57 16.03 -3.59 1.34
N LYS A 58 16.20 -3.55 2.67
CA LYS A 58 17.23 -2.72 3.28
C LYS A 58 18.61 -3.14 2.76
N GLU A 59 19.36 -2.17 2.24
CA GLU A 59 20.72 -2.38 1.70
C GLU A 59 20.77 -3.43 0.56
N GLY A 60 19.64 -3.70 -0.09
CA GLY A 60 19.52 -4.61 -1.22
C GLY A 60 19.07 -3.91 -2.49
N GLY A 61 18.89 -4.69 -3.56
CA GLY A 61 18.42 -4.20 -4.85
C GLY A 61 16.95 -4.48 -5.15
N ARG A 62 16.23 -5.19 -4.24
CA ARG A 62 14.84 -5.57 -4.46
C ARG A 62 13.89 -4.45 -4.04
N HIS A 63 13.03 -4.07 -4.96
CA HIS A 63 11.90 -3.16 -4.77
C HIS A 63 10.68 -3.83 -5.38
N GLN A 64 9.63 -4.00 -4.58
CA GLN A 64 8.35 -4.50 -5.04
C GLN A 64 7.28 -3.47 -4.70
N ASP A 65 6.46 -3.15 -5.66
CA ASP A 65 5.31 -2.30 -5.50
C ASP A 65 4.05 -3.02 -5.98
N PHE A 66 2.91 -2.67 -5.37
CA PHE A 66 1.62 -3.01 -5.90
C PHE A 66 0.60 -1.93 -5.59
N THR A 67 -0.38 -1.81 -6.48
CA THR A 67 -1.45 -0.83 -6.36
C THR A 67 -2.69 -1.49 -5.77
N VAL A 68 -3.34 -0.79 -4.84
CA VAL A 68 -4.65 -1.11 -4.27
C VAL A 68 -5.65 -0.09 -4.78
N GLU A 69 -6.60 -0.55 -5.58
CA GLU A 69 -7.70 0.27 -6.11
C GLU A 69 -8.97 0.14 -5.26
N ASN A 70 -9.94 1.02 -5.46
CA ASN A 70 -11.24 0.92 -4.79
C ASN A 70 -11.90 -0.45 -5.02
N ALA A 71 -11.74 -1.04 -6.21
CA ALA A 71 -12.31 -2.34 -6.53
C ALA A 71 -11.71 -3.48 -5.68
N ASP A 72 -10.44 -3.38 -5.28
CA ASP A 72 -9.80 -4.35 -4.39
C ASP A 72 -10.34 -4.24 -2.97
N LEU A 73 -10.61 -3.02 -2.49
CA LEU A 73 -11.22 -2.78 -1.19
C LEU A 73 -12.65 -3.33 -1.12
N VAL A 74 -13.43 -3.15 -2.19
CA VAL A 74 -14.80 -3.71 -2.29
C VAL A 74 -14.78 -5.25 -2.26
N ARG A 75 -13.76 -5.87 -2.87
CA ARG A 75 -13.58 -7.34 -2.86
C ARG A 75 -12.89 -7.86 -1.60
N ALA A 76 -12.36 -6.99 -0.76
CA ALA A 76 -11.62 -7.38 0.42
C ALA A 76 -12.54 -8.11 1.40
N ARG A 77 -12.00 -9.14 2.06
CA ARG A 77 -12.72 -9.84 3.13
C ARG A 77 -12.48 -9.12 4.44
N VAL A 78 -13.55 -8.92 5.19
CA VAL A 78 -13.45 -8.47 6.58
C VAL A 78 -12.66 -9.52 7.37
N ILE A 79 -11.70 -9.08 8.17
CA ILE A 79 -10.95 -9.94 9.07
C ILE A 79 -11.57 -9.76 10.46
N ASP A 80 -12.57 -10.58 10.79
CA ASP A 80 -13.26 -10.54 12.09
C ASP A 80 -12.39 -11.09 13.22
N GLU A 81 -11.51 -12.06 12.92
CA GLU A 81 -10.53 -12.62 13.84
C GLU A 81 -9.17 -12.69 13.14
N LEU A 82 -8.21 -11.85 13.56
CA LEU A 82 -6.82 -12.02 13.16
C LEU A 82 -6.27 -13.26 13.89
N LYS A 83 -6.40 -14.45 13.29
CA LYS A 83 -5.62 -15.62 13.70
C LYS A 83 -4.22 -15.49 13.14
N VAL A 84 -3.41 -14.76 13.89
CA VAL A 84 -2.02 -14.57 13.59
C VAL A 84 -1.27 -15.76 14.20
N LYS A 85 -0.61 -16.55 13.35
CA LYS A 85 0.20 -17.69 13.79
C LYS A 85 1.50 -17.21 14.42
#